data_AF-A0A453ECV2-F1
#
_entry.id   AF-A0A453ECV2-F1
#
_cell.length_a   1.000
_cell.length_b   1.000
_cell.length_c   1.000
_cell.angle_alpha   90.00
_cell.angle_beta   90.00
_cell.angle_gamma   90.00
#
_symmetry.space_group_name_H-M   'P 1'
#
loop_
_entity.id
_entity.type
_entity.pdbx_description
1 polymer ?
#
loop_
_entity_poly.entity_id
_entity_poly.type
_entity_poly.pdbx_seq_one_letter_code
_entity_poly.pdbx_strand_id
1 'polypeptide(L)'
;MGKFKEALKDFQQVKRICPNDPDATRKLKECEKAVQKIRFEEAISVGDTERRSIADSLDYHIIEVEPQYTGARIDGDTITLDFVKQMLEDFKKQRCIHKRYALQIVLQARDLLRAVPSLVDVNVPNGCHFTVCGDVHGQYFDLLNIFELNGLPSEDNPYLFNGDFVDRGSFSLEVILTLFAFKCLYPTGMYLARGNHESKSMNKIYGFEGEVKSKLSDTFVELFAEVFCCLPLAHVINKKVFVVHGGLFSVDGVKLSDIKAIDRFCEPPEEGLMCEILWSDPQPQPGRGPSKRGVGLSFGGDVTKRFLEDNNLDLVVRSHEVKDEGYETMHDGKLITVFSAPNYCDQMGNKGAFIRFNAPDLKPDIVSFSAVVCPYWPFASKLLANSLVCM
;
A
#
# COMPACT_ATOMS: atom_id res chain seq x y z
N MET A 1 -12.77 8.19 -5.43
CA MET A 1 -13.09 7.85 -6.84
C MET A 1 -12.39 8.72 -7.89
N GLY A 2 -11.93 9.96 -7.58
CA GLY A 2 -11.17 10.76 -8.56
C GLY A 2 -11.96 11.28 -9.78
N LYS A 3 -13.29 11.04 -9.84
CA LYS A 3 -14.17 11.46 -10.94
C LYS A 3 -14.61 12.92 -10.82
N PHE A 4 -13.65 13.85 -10.80
CA PHE A 4 -13.93 15.29 -10.59
C PHE A 4 -14.80 15.91 -11.69
N LYS A 5 -14.76 15.38 -12.92
CA LYS A 5 -15.65 15.82 -14.03
C LYS A 5 -17.12 15.56 -13.74
N GLU A 6 -17.44 14.44 -13.08
CA GLU A 6 -18.81 14.10 -12.67
C GLU A 6 -19.22 14.94 -11.46
N ALA A 7 -18.37 15.00 -10.42
CA ALA A 7 -18.61 15.79 -9.21
C ALA A 7 -18.86 17.28 -9.50
N LEU A 8 -18.20 17.83 -10.54
CA LEU A 8 -18.41 19.22 -10.95
C LEU A 8 -19.86 19.51 -11.32
N LYS A 9 -20.57 18.57 -11.96
CA LYS A 9 -21.98 18.76 -12.32
C LYS A 9 -22.85 18.90 -11.07
N ASP A 10 -22.57 18.11 -10.04
CA ASP A 10 -23.30 18.15 -8.78
C ASP A 10 -23.01 19.45 -8.01
N PHE A 11 -21.75 19.86 -7.90
CA PHE A 11 -21.41 21.14 -7.25
C PHE A 11 -22.00 22.35 -7.97
N GLN A 12 -22.08 22.32 -9.31
CA GLN A 12 -22.77 23.35 -10.07
C GLN A 12 -24.26 23.39 -9.72
N GLN A 13 -24.90 22.23 -9.57
CA GLN A 13 -26.31 22.16 -9.19
C GLN A 13 -26.54 22.65 -7.75
N VAL A 14 -25.70 22.24 -6.79
CA VAL A 14 -25.76 22.74 -5.40
C VAL A 14 -25.60 24.25 -5.36
N LYS A 15 -24.64 24.81 -6.12
CA LYS A 15 -24.44 26.26 -6.19
C LYS A 15 -25.64 27.01 -6.79
N ARG A 16 -26.36 26.41 -7.74
CA ARG A 16 -27.61 26.98 -8.29
C ARG A 16 -28.74 26.99 -7.27
N ILE A 17 -28.88 25.92 -6.48
CA ILE A 17 -29.92 25.80 -5.44
C ILE A 17 -29.60 26.71 -4.24
N CYS A 18 -28.33 26.79 -3.85
CA CYS A 18 -27.84 27.53 -2.69
C CYS A 18 -26.85 28.64 -3.11
N PRO A 19 -27.31 29.72 -3.76
CA PRO A 19 -26.42 30.72 -4.38
C PRO A 19 -25.60 31.54 -3.38
N ASN A 20 -26.03 31.65 -2.12
CA ASN A 20 -25.34 32.43 -1.10
C ASN A 20 -24.52 31.58 -0.13
N ASP A 21 -24.49 30.26 -0.31
CA ASP A 21 -23.73 29.36 0.56
C ASP A 21 -22.21 29.52 0.29
N PRO A 22 -21.42 29.96 1.28
CA PRO A 22 -19.99 30.15 1.12
C PRO A 22 -19.24 28.82 0.94
N ASP A 23 -19.70 27.72 1.54
CA ASP A 23 -19.09 26.40 1.39
C ASP A 23 -19.36 25.85 -0.01
N ALA A 24 -20.59 25.98 -0.53
CA ALA A 24 -20.92 25.60 -1.90
C ALA A 24 -20.06 26.35 -2.93
N THR A 25 -19.82 27.65 -2.70
CA THR A 25 -18.94 28.48 -3.54
C THR A 25 -17.51 27.98 -3.53
N ARG A 26 -16.99 27.71 -2.33
CA ARG A 26 -15.61 27.22 -2.12
C ARG A 26 -15.42 25.86 -2.78
N LYS A 27 -16.30 24.89 -2.52
CA LYS A 27 -16.23 23.53 -3.07
C LYS A 27 -16.34 23.51 -4.60
N LEU A 28 -17.23 24.33 -5.18
CA LEU A 28 -17.32 24.46 -6.64
C LEU A 28 -16.00 24.97 -7.24
N LYS A 29 -15.44 26.07 -6.70
CA LYS A 29 -14.19 26.66 -7.21
C LYS A 29 -13.01 25.69 -7.10
N GLU A 30 -12.91 24.97 -5.99
CA GLU A 30 -11.88 23.95 -5.83
C GLU A 30 -12.09 22.79 -6.82
N CYS A 31 -13.34 22.38 -7.09
CA CYS A 31 -13.64 21.31 -8.04
C CYS A 31 -13.28 21.73 -9.48
N GLU A 32 -13.57 22.98 -9.85
CA GLU A 32 -13.19 23.55 -11.15
C GLU A 32 -11.66 23.55 -11.33
N LYS A 33 -10.92 23.97 -10.30
CA LYS A 33 -9.44 23.90 -10.30
C LYS A 33 -8.95 22.46 -10.47
N ALA A 34 -9.55 21.50 -9.75
CA ALA A 34 -9.18 20.09 -9.85
C ALA A 34 -9.42 19.54 -11.27
N VAL A 35 -10.57 19.84 -11.88
CA VAL A 35 -10.88 19.46 -13.27
C VAL A 35 -9.93 20.10 -14.27
N GLN A 36 -9.59 21.39 -14.10
CA GLN A 36 -8.64 22.07 -14.97
C GLN A 36 -7.24 21.46 -14.87
N LYS A 37 -6.78 21.14 -13.65
CA LYS A 37 -5.50 20.47 -13.41
C LYS A 37 -5.46 19.09 -14.07
N ILE A 38 -6.54 18.30 -13.94
CA ILE A 38 -6.63 16.98 -14.59
C ILE A 38 -6.61 17.10 -16.10
N ARG A 39 -7.33 18.05 -16.71
CA ARG A 39 -7.29 18.25 -18.16
C ARG A 39 -5.89 18.59 -18.67
N PHE A 40 -5.16 19.43 -17.92
CA PHE A 40 -3.78 19.75 -18.25
C PHE A 40 -2.89 18.51 -18.17
N GLU A 41 -3.03 17.72 -17.11
CA GLU A 41 -2.28 16.48 -16.92
C GLU A 41 -2.61 15.39 -17.95
N GLU A 42 -3.88 15.17 -18.26
CA GLU A 42 -4.33 14.26 -19.33
C GLU A 42 -3.72 14.67 -20.68
N ALA A 43 -3.58 15.98 -20.95
CA ALA A 43 -2.99 16.49 -22.17
C ALA A 43 -1.47 16.32 -22.26
N ILE A 44 -0.77 16.20 -21.12
CA ILE A 44 0.67 15.92 -21.06
C ILE A 44 0.98 14.44 -20.72
N SER A 45 -0.06 13.63 -20.50
CA SER A 45 0.08 12.20 -20.22
C SER A 45 0.51 11.50 -21.50
N VAL A 46 1.77 11.08 -21.53
CA VAL A 46 2.32 10.21 -22.58
C VAL A 46 2.14 8.77 -22.09
N GLY A 47 1.69 7.87 -22.95
CA GLY A 47 1.51 6.45 -22.59
C GLY A 47 2.77 5.87 -21.95
N ASP A 48 2.60 5.09 -20.87
CA ASP A 48 3.70 4.58 -20.03
C ASP A 48 4.69 3.68 -20.81
N THR A 49 4.34 3.19 -22.01
CA THR A 49 5.15 2.28 -22.83
C THR A 49 6.34 2.94 -23.57
N GLU A 50 6.41 4.27 -23.65
CA GLU A 50 7.53 4.99 -24.33
C GLU A 50 8.45 5.77 -23.38
N ARG A 51 8.17 5.78 -22.06
CA ARG A 51 9.01 6.50 -21.10
C ARG A 51 10.25 5.70 -20.77
N ARG A 52 11.43 6.30 -20.98
CA ARG A 52 12.68 5.82 -20.35
C ARG A 52 12.46 5.83 -18.83
N SER A 53 12.85 4.74 -18.16
CA SER A 53 12.81 4.66 -16.69
C SER A 53 13.50 5.88 -16.10
N ILE A 54 12.83 6.56 -15.15
CA ILE A 54 13.43 7.71 -14.49
C ILE A 54 14.61 7.23 -13.64
N ALA A 55 14.45 6.06 -13.03
CA ALA A 55 15.45 5.44 -12.19
C ALA A 55 16.77 5.16 -12.94
N ASP A 56 16.73 4.91 -14.26
CA ASP A 56 17.94 4.75 -15.08
C ASP A 56 18.71 6.06 -15.34
N SER A 57 18.09 7.21 -15.08
CA SER A 57 18.74 8.53 -15.19
C SER A 57 19.20 9.09 -13.86
N LEU A 58 18.93 8.39 -12.75
CA LEU A 58 19.26 8.82 -11.40
C LEU A 58 20.44 8.02 -10.86
N ASP A 59 21.45 8.72 -10.35
CA ASP A 59 22.59 8.13 -9.68
C ASP A 59 22.77 8.77 -8.31
N TYR A 60 22.71 7.96 -7.25
CA TYR A 60 22.91 8.46 -5.88
C TYR A 60 24.39 8.67 -5.55
N HIS A 61 25.34 8.09 -6.31
CA HIS A 61 26.77 8.22 -6.03
C HIS A 61 27.25 9.67 -6.18
N ILE A 62 26.69 10.41 -7.14
CA ILE A 62 27.04 11.81 -7.41
C ILE A 62 26.42 12.82 -6.43
N ILE A 63 25.51 12.37 -5.55
CA ILE A 63 24.86 13.26 -4.58
C ILE A 63 25.75 13.40 -3.35
N GLU A 64 26.34 14.58 -3.18
CA GLU A 64 27.12 14.91 -1.97
C GLU A 64 26.20 15.05 -0.76
N VAL A 65 26.69 14.59 0.41
CA VAL A 65 26.00 14.75 1.69
C VAL A 65 26.69 15.85 2.47
N GLU A 66 25.94 16.87 2.85
CA GLU A 66 26.47 18.01 3.56
C GLU A 66 27.06 17.63 4.94
N PRO A 67 28.16 18.27 5.39
CA PRO A 67 28.78 17.95 6.68
C PRO A 67 27.86 18.14 7.89
N GLN A 68 26.88 19.03 7.79
CA GLN A 68 25.89 19.28 8.84
C GLN A 68 24.81 18.18 8.97
N TYR A 69 24.72 17.25 8.00
CA TYR A 69 23.79 16.13 8.10
C TYR A 69 24.23 15.17 9.21
N THR A 70 23.36 14.97 10.20
CA THR A 70 23.66 14.16 11.41
C THR A 70 22.74 12.95 11.57
N GLY A 71 21.90 12.66 10.56
CA GLY A 71 21.04 11.47 10.55
C GLY A 71 21.77 10.22 10.09
N ALA A 72 21.01 9.12 9.98
CA ALA A 72 21.48 7.82 9.50
C ALA A 72 22.21 7.91 8.14
N ARG A 73 23.37 7.24 8.05
CA ARG A 73 24.21 7.22 6.84
C ARG A 73 24.40 5.78 6.35
N ILE A 74 24.28 5.58 5.04
CA ILE A 74 24.69 4.33 4.40
C ILE A 74 26.15 4.51 3.95
N ASP A 75 27.03 3.67 4.49
CA ASP A 75 28.44 3.63 4.10
C ASP A 75 28.62 2.63 2.95
N GLY A 76 28.91 3.15 1.75
CA GLY A 76 29.01 2.35 0.53
C GLY A 76 27.64 1.94 -0.03
N ASP A 77 27.56 0.72 -0.57
CA ASP A 77 26.39 0.24 -1.34
C ASP A 77 25.49 -0.69 -0.53
N THR A 78 25.89 -1.09 0.67
CA THR A 78 25.17 -2.09 1.47
C THR A 78 24.37 -1.42 2.59
N ILE A 79 23.06 -1.64 2.57
CA ILE A 79 22.18 -1.27 3.68
C ILE A 79 22.43 -2.25 4.83
N THR A 80 22.76 -1.74 6.02
CA THR A 80 23.06 -2.54 7.21
C THR A 80 21.95 -2.42 8.27
N LEU A 81 21.89 -3.38 9.18
CA LEU A 81 20.93 -3.33 10.29
C LEU A 81 21.14 -2.11 11.19
N ASP A 82 22.40 -1.68 11.41
CA ASP A 82 22.70 -0.51 12.22
C ASP A 82 22.21 0.78 11.57
N PHE A 83 22.38 0.91 10.24
CA PHE A 83 21.77 2.00 9.49
C PHE A 83 20.25 2.00 9.64
N VAL A 84 19.60 0.85 9.43
CA VAL A 84 18.14 0.75 9.53
C VAL A 84 17.67 1.14 10.93
N LYS A 85 18.30 0.63 12.00
CA LYS A 85 17.96 1.00 13.38
C LYS A 85 18.12 2.50 13.65
N GLN A 86 19.20 3.12 13.17
CA GLN A 86 19.41 4.55 13.31
C GLN A 86 18.35 5.35 12.53
N MET A 87 18.00 4.90 11.31
CA MET A 87 16.94 5.50 10.49
C MET A 87 15.57 5.42 11.19
N LEU A 88 15.24 4.27 11.80
CA LEU A 88 14.01 4.13 12.57
C LEU A 88 13.93 5.15 13.72
N GLU A 89 15.03 5.33 14.44
CA GLU A 89 15.10 6.28 15.55
C GLU A 89 15.03 7.74 15.06
N ASP A 90 15.66 8.06 13.93
CA ASP A 90 15.59 9.38 13.32
C ASP A 90 14.16 9.70 12.87
N PHE A 91 13.46 8.77 12.21
CA PHE A 91 12.06 8.93 11.82
C PHE A 91 11.12 9.03 13.04
N LYS A 92 11.35 8.25 14.10
CA LYS A 92 10.62 8.37 15.37
C LYS A 92 10.77 9.78 15.98
N LYS A 93 11.94 10.40 15.80
CA LYS A 93 12.24 11.80 16.17
C LYS A 93 11.83 12.83 15.11
N GLN A 94 11.11 12.43 14.07
CA GLN A 94 10.65 13.27 12.96
C GLN A 94 11.81 13.99 12.22
N ARG A 95 12.97 13.33 12.13
CA ARG A 95 14.10 13.82 11.32
C ARG A 95 13.97 13.29 9.90
N CYS A 96 14.27 14.13 8.93
CA CYS A 96 14.29 13.72 7.53
C CYS A 96 15.56 12.90 7.21
N ILE A 97 15.39 11.86 6.40
CA ILE A 97 16.51 11.18 5.76
C ILE A 97 17.11 12.06 4.66
N HIS A 98 18.43 11.98 4.45
CA HIS A 98 19.07 12.67 3.34
C HIS A 98 18.64 12.08 1.98
N LYS A 99 18.45 12.93 0.96
CA LYS A 99 17.96 12.52 -0.37
C LYS A 99 18.84 11.46 -1.04
N ARG A 100 20.16 11.49 -0.82
CA ARG A 100 21.10 10.46 -1.27
C ARG A 100 20.66 9.06 -0.82
N TYR A 101 20.41 8.89 0.47
CA TYR A 101 20.11 7.59 1.07
C TYR A 101 18.68 7.14 0.76
N ALA A 102 17.73 8.08 0.69
CA ALA A 102 16.40 7.79 0.18
C ALA A 102 16.45 7.27 -1.26
N LEU A 103 17.22 7.92 -2.14
CA LEU A 103 17.38 7.49 -3.53
C LEU A 103 18.02 6.09 -3.62
N GLN A 104 19.08 5.85 -2.84
CA GLN A 104 19.75 4.55 -2.76
C GLN A 104 18.79 3.43 -2.35
N ILE A 105 17.99 3.63 -1.29
CA ILE A 105 17.00 2.64 -0.82
C ILE A 105 15.96 2.35 -1.92
N VAL A 106 15.41 3.39 -2.55
CA VAL A 106 14.31 3.23 -3.52
C VAL A 106 14.81 2.56 -4.80
N LEU A 107 16.00 2.90 -5.29
CA LEU A 107 16.60 2.26 -6.48
C LEU A 107 16.95 0.78 -6.22
N GLN A 108 17.54 0.46 -5.07
CA GLN A 108 17.83 -0.93 -4.72
C GLN A 108 16.56 -1.76 -4.54
N ALA A 109 15.52 -1.19 -3.91
CA ALA A 109 14.21 -1.84 -3.77
C ALA A 109 13.55 -2.08 -5.13
N ARG A 110 13.61 -1.12 -6.07
CA ARG A 110 13.13 -1.28 -7.45
C ARG A 110 13.71 -2.53 -8.10
N ASP A 111 15.04 -2.69 -8.03
CA ASP A 111 15.73 -3.78 -8.70
C ASP A 111 15.31 -5.14 -8.13
N LEU A 112 15.20 -5.24 -6.80
CA LEU A 112 14.71 -6.44 -6.12
C LEU A 112 13.25 -6.77 -6.47
N LEU A 113 12.37 -5.76 -6.51
CA LEU A 113 10.95 -5.94 -6.81
C LEU A 113 10.70 -6.24 -8.29
N ARG A 114 11.49 -5.69 -9.20
CA ARG A 114 11.40 -5.96 -10.64
C ARG A 114 11.82 -7.40 -10.98
N ALA A 115 12.77 -7.96 -10.23
CA ALA A 115 13.31 -9.30 -10.47
C ALA A 115 12.36 -10.45 -10.07
N VAL A 116 11.31 -10.16 -9.28
CA VAL A 116 10.36 -11.19 -8.83
C VAL A 116 9.12 -11.28 -9.74
N PRO A 117 8.44 -12.44 -9.81
CA PRO A 117 7.19 -12.59 -10.56
C PRO A 117 6.02 -11.82 -9.93
N SER A 118 4.92 -11.67 -10.68
CA SER A 118 3.70 -11.00 -10.21
C SER A 118 2.98 -11.78 -9.10
N LEU A 119 3.20 -13.10 -9.03
CA LEU A 119 2.83 -13.95 -7.91
C LEU A 119 4.07 -14.62 -7.33
N VAL A 120 4.37 -14.34 -6.07
CA VAL A 120 5.56 -14.84 -5.37
C VAL A 120 5.21 -16.07 -4.52
N ASP A 121 5.90 -17.18 -4.77
CA ASP A 121 5.83 -18.37 -3.91
C ASP A 121 6.75 -18.19 -2.69
N VAL A 122 6.21 -18.34 -1.49
CA VAL A 122 6.92 -18.25 -0.22
C VAL A 122 7.01 -19.64 0.40
N ASN A 123 8.23 -20.08 0.73
CA ASN A 123 8.46 -21.35 1.42
C ASN A 123 8.92 -21.09 2.86
N VAL A 124 8.10 -21.49 3.82
CA VAL A 124 8.33 -21.41 5.27
C VAL A 124 8.74 -22.81 5.74
N PRO A 125 10.01 -23.01 6.16
CA PRO A 125 10.50 -24.29 6.65
C PRO A 125 9.77 -24.75 7.92
N ASN A 126 9.71 -26.07 8.14
CA ASN A 126 9.11 -26.63 9.36
C ASN A 126 9.78 -26.07 10.62
N GLY A 127 8.97 -25.65 11.60
CA GLY A 127 9.46 -25.02 12.83
C GLY A 127 9.75 -23.53 12.71
N CYS A 128 9.66 -22.94 11.50
CA CYS A 128 9.71 -21.50 11.29
C CYS A 128 8.30 -20.91 11.20
N HIS A 129 8.23 -19.58 11.30
CA HIS A 129 6.99 -18.82 11.16
C HIS A 129 7.08 -17.75 10.08
N PHE A 130 5.92 -17.21 9.70
CA PHE A 130 5.79 -16.12 8.74
C PHE A 130 4.67 -15.17 9.17
N THR A 131 4.94 -13.87 9.21
CA THR A 131 3.95 -12.87 9.64
C THR A 131 3.34 -12.14 8.45
N VAL A 132 2.02 -12.02 8.40
CA VAL A 132 1.27 -11.23 7.42
C VAL A 132 0.62 -10.03 8.12
N CYS A 133 0.98 -8.83 7.67
CA CYS A 133 0.36 -7.57 8.03
C CYS A 133 -0.53 -7.09 6.87
N GLY A 134 -1.64 -6.43 7.18
CA GLY A 134 -2.45 -5.71 6.21
C GLY A 134 -2.01 -4.27 6.03
N ASP A 135 -2.98 -3.41 5.71
CA ASP A 135 -2.80 -1.99 5.46
C ASP A 135 -2.20 -1.28 6.69
N VAL A 136 -1.29 -0.35 6.46
CA VAL A 136 -0.66 0.49 7.50
C VAL A 136 -0.91 1.98 7.25
N HIS A 137 -1.12 2.39 5.99
CA HIS A 137 -1.57 3.74 5.63
C HIS A 137 -0.82 4.88 6.31
N GLY A 138 0.52 4.87 6.25
CA GLY A 138 1.35 5.94 6.79
C GLY A 138 1.29 6.12 8.31
N GLN A 139 0.79 5.12 9.05
CA GLN A 139 0.80 5.09 10.51
C GLN A 139 2.15 4.57 11.03
N TYR A 140 3.21 5.36 10.85
CA TYR A 140 4.58 4.95 11.15
C TYR A 140 4.82 4.49 12.60
N PHE A 141 4.19 5.15 13.57
CA PHE A 141 4.35 4.79 14.98
C PHE A 141 3.69 3.44 15.32
N ASP A 142 2.59 3.11 14.66
CA ASP A 142 1.97 1.79 14.78
C ASP A 142 2.78 0.71 14.07
N LEU A 143 3.46 1.04 12.95
CA LEU A 143 4.45 0.14 12.34
C LEU A 143 5.58 -0.20 13.31
N LEU A 144 6.12 0.79 14.03
CA LEU A 144 7.13 0.55 15.08
C LEU A 144 6.58 -0.32 16.21
N ASN A 145 5.32 -0.12 16.61
CA ASN A 145 4.66 -0.95 17.61
C ASN A 145 4.51 -2.40 17.16
N ILE A 146 4.19 -2.66 15.88
CA ILE A 146 4.20 -4.03 15.32
C ILE A 146 5.56 -4.67 15.51
N PHE A 147 6.65 -3.95 15.20
CA PHE A 147 8.01 -4.48 15.36
C PHE A 147 8.43 -4.64 16.83
N GLU A 148 7.90 -3.82 17.74
CA GLU A 148 8.12 -3.99 19.18
C GLU A 148 7.40 -5.23 19.72
N LEU A 149 6.16 -5.46 19.28
CA LEU A 149 5.33 -6.60 19.72
C LEU A 149 5.76 -7.93 19.10
N ASN A 150 6.19 -7.92 17.84
CA ASN A 150 6.41 -9.13 17.04
C ASN A 150 7.87 -9.30 16.56
N GLY A 151 8.76 -8.40 16.98
CA GLY A 151 10.18 -8.40 16.64
C GLY A 151 10.46 -7.74 15.28
N LEU A 152 11.68 -7.24 15.10
CA LEU A 152 12.10 -6.65 13.82
C LEU A 152 12.13 -7.70 12.70
N PRO A 153 11.92 -7.28 11.44
CA PRO A 153 12.12 -8.16 10.29
C PRO A 153 13.55 -8.70 10.23
N SER A 154 13.68 -9.98 9.94
CA SER A 154 14.94 -10.69 9.69
C SER A 154 14.68 -11.93 8.83
N GLU A 155 15.73 -12.67 8.47
CA GLU A 155 15.57 -13.97 7.81
C GLU A 155 14.82 -14.99 8.69
N ASP A 156 15.00 -14.93 10.01
CA ASP A 156 14.31 -15.78 10.99
C ASP A 156 12.95 -15.24 11.43
N ASN A 157 12.63 -13.98 11.10
CA ASN A 157 11.37 -13.33 11.43
C ASN A 157 10.79 -12.62 10.20
N PRO A 158 10.37 -13.37 9.16
CA PRO A 158 9.94 -12.79 7.90
C PRO A 158 8.54 -12.17 7.98
N TYR A 159 8.36 -11.04 7.29
CA TYR A 159 7.09 -10.32 7.18
C TYR A 159 6.63 -10.22 5.73
N LEU A 160 5.32 -10.28 5.52
CA LEU A 160 4.62 -9.78 4.34
C LEU A 160 3.72 -8.62 4.74
N PHE A 161 3.94 -7.45 4.16
CA PHE A 161 2.96 -6.35 4.21
C PHE A 161 2.10 -6.38 2.94
N ASN A 162 0.79 -6.55 3.14
CA ASN A 162 -0.16 -6.86 2.09
C ASN A 162 -0.79 -5.60 1.45
N GLY A 163 0.05 -4.70 0.95
CA GLY A 163 -0.36 -3.46 0.29
C GLY A 163 -0.82 -2.34 1.23
N ASP A 164 -1.10 -1.18 0.64
CA ASP A 164 -1.63 0.01 1.30
C ASP A 164 -0.73 0.47 2.47
N PHE A 165 0.53 0.69 2.13
CA PHE A 165 1.55 1.19 3.05
C PHE A 165 1.42 2.70 3.26
N VAL A 166 0.98 3.41 2.23
CA VAL A 166 0.97 4.87 2.13
C VAL A 166 -0.45 5.43 2.06
N ASP A 167 -0.53 6.76 1.93
CA ASP A 167 -1.76 7.57 1.91
C ASP A 167 -2.52 7.57 3.24
N ARG A 168 -3.39 8.57 3.40
CA ARG A 168 -4.23 8.84 4.59
C ARG A 168 -3.42 9.27 5.82
N GLY A 169 -2.51 8.43 6.31
CA GLY A 169 -1.57 8.81 7.36
C GLY A 169 -0.49 9.76 6.86
N SER A 170 0.06 10.55 7.78
CA SER A 170 1.00 11.64 7.47
C SER A 170 2.48 11.27 7.60
N PHE A 171 2.77 9.99 7.82
CA PHE A 171 4.12 9.43 7.90
C PHE A 171 4.30 8.33 6.87
N SER A 172 3.71 8.51 5.68
CA SER A 172 3.76 7.54 4.59
C SER A 172 5.19 7.36 4.07
N LEU A 173 5.98 8.44 4.03
CA LEU A 173 7.36 8.39 3.57
C LEU A 173 8.24 7.58 4.53
N GLU A 174 8.07 7.77 5.84
CA GLU A 174 8.79 7.03 6.87
C GLU A 174 8.44 5.54 6.84
N VAL A 175 7.15 5.21 6.63
CA VAL A 175 6.70 3.82 6.45
C VAL A 175 7.36 3.19 5.22
N ILE A 176 7.20 3.77 4.03
CA ILE A 176 7.65 3.12 2.80
C ILE A 176 9.17 2.98 2.73
N LEU A 177 9.93 3.98 3.20
CA LEU A 177 11.39 3.89 3.25
C LEU A 177 11.86 2.85 4.26
N THR A 178 11.15 2.68 5.37
CA THR A 178 11.42 1.61 6.34
C THR A 178 11.22 0.23 5.73
N LEU A 179 10.07 0.01 5.06
CA LEU A 179 9.76 -1.25 4.42
C LEU A 179 10.76 -1.58 3.28
N PHE A 180 11.12 -0.59 2.46
CA PHE A 180 12.13 -0.76 1.42
C PHE A 180 13.53 -1.00 1.97
N ALA A 181 13.92 -0.33 3.05
CA ALA A 181 15.23 -0.59 3.68
C ALA A 181 15.32 -2.01 4.24
N PHE A 182 14.26 -2.52 4.88
CA PHE A 182 14.19 -3.93 5.27
C PHE A 182 14.15 -4.89 4.08
N LYS A 183 13.51 -4.52 2.96
CA LYS A 183 13.57 -5.30 1.72
C LYS A 183 14.98 -5.41 1.16
N CYS A 184 15.73 -4.32 1.19
CA CYS A 184 17.12 -4.31 0.74
C CYS A 184 18.04 -5.06 1.70
N LEU A 185 17.81 -4.94 3.02
CA LEU A 185 18.58 -5.62 4.05
C LEU A 185 18.31 -7.14 4.09
N TYR A 186 17.04 -7.54 4.01
CA TYR A 186 16.59 -8.94 4.07
C TYR A 186 15.60 -9.23 2.92
N PRO A 187 16.08 -9.51 1.70
CA PRO A 187 15.21 -9.77 0.55
C PRO A 187 14.23 -10.94 0.75
N THR A 188 14.58 -11.92 1.58
CA THR A 188 13.75 -13.07 1.98
C THR A 188 13.09 -12.91 3.35
N GLY A 189 13.42 -11.84 4.09
CA GLY A 189 12.83 -11.48 5.39
C GLY A 189 11.75 -10.39 5.29
N MET A 190 11.62 -9.72 4.13
CA MET A 190 10.60 -8.70 3.88
C MET A 190 9.97 -8.89 2.49
N TYR A 191 8.67 -9.12 2.49
CA TYR A 191 7.82 -9.26 1.31
C TYR A 191 6.80 -8.12 1.30
N LEU A 192 6.51 -7.61 0.10
CA LEU A 192 5.63 -6.46 -0.10
C LEU A 192 4.69 -6.80 -1.25
N ALA A 193 3.39 -6.80 -0.99
CA ALA A 193 2.38 -6.88 -2.06
C ALA A 193 1.90 -5.48 -2.43
N ARG A 194 1.48 -5.29 -3.68
CA ARG A 194 0.86 -4.05 -4.13
C ARG A 194 -0.56 -3.95 -3.57
N GLY A 195 -0.90 -2.80 -2.99
CA GLY A 195 -2.28 -2.40 -2.71
C GLY A 195 -2.80 -1.41 -3.75
N ASN A 196 -4.07 -1.01 -3.64
CA ASN A 196 -4.62 -0.04 -4.57
C ASN A 196 -4.08 1.38 -4.32
N HIS A 197 -3.59 1.65 -3.10
CA HIS A 197 -2.95 2.92 -2.76
C HIS A 197 -1.50 3.03 -3.26
N GLU A 198 -0.86 1.96 -3.74
CA GLU A 198 0.41 2.04 -4.48
C GLU A 198 0.15 2.33 -5.98
N SER A 199 -0.61 3.40 -6.25
CA SER A 199 -0.96 3.88 -7.59
C SER A 199 -0.98 5.41 -7.66
N LYS A 200 -0.59 5.97 -8.82
CA LYS A 200 -0.59 7.44 -9.07
C LYS A 200 -1.95 8.06 -8.76
N SER A 201 -3.03 7.38 -9.15
CA SER A 201 -4.40 7.87 -9.00
C SER A 201 -4.78 8.09 -7.53
N MET A 202 -4.35 7.20 -6.63
CA MET A 202 -4.63 7.31 -5.20
C MET A 202 -3.67 8.29 -4.53
N ASN A 203 -2.37 8.19 -4.80
CA ASN A 203 -1.34 9.01 -4.16
C ASN A 203 -1.55 10.51 -4.38
N LYS A 204 -2.02 10.88 -5.56
CA LYS A 204 -2.34 12.28 -5.90
C LYS A 204 -3.46 12.87 -5.03
N ILE A 205 -4.38 12.03 -4.59
CA ILE A 205 -5.61 12.45 -3.91
C ILE A 205 -5.46 12.30 -2.40
N TYR A 206 -4.83 11.23 -1.93
CA TYR A 206 -4.91 10.77 -0.55
C TYR A 206 -3.65 11.06 0.29
N GLY A 207 -2.64 11.73 -0.27
CA GLY A 207 -1.64 12.47 0.49
C GLY A 207 -0.18 12.13 0.18
N PHE A 208 0.11 10.91 -0.30
CA PHE A 208 1.50 10.48 -0.49
C PHE A 208 2.26 11.36 -1.48
N GLU A 209 1.63 11.76 -2.61
CA GLU A 209 2.28 12.68 -3.57
C GLU A 209 2.65 14.01 -2.88
N GLY A 210 1.75 14.57 -2.09
CA GLY A 210 1.97 15.82 -1.37
C GLY A 210 3.09 15.68 -0.32
N GLU A 211 3.12 14.56 0.39
CA GLU A 211 4.15 14.27 1.39
C GLU A 211 5.53 14.13 0.77
N VAL A 212 5.65 13.37 -0.33
CA VAL A 212 6.91 13.19 -1.05
C VAL A 212 7.42 14.51 -1.62
N LYS A 213 6.55 15.35 -2.20
CA LYS A 213 6.95 16.68 -2.70
C LYS A 213 7.45 17.58 -1.58
N SER A 214 6.79 17.53 -0.42
CA SER A 214 7.16 18.34 0.74
C SER A 214 8.48 17.90 1.38
N LYS A 215 8.71 16.60 1.54
CA LYS A 215 9.86 16.04 2.26
C LYS A 215 11.07 15.77 1.34
N LEU A 216 10.84 15.53 0.05
CA LEU A 216 11.87 15.18 -0.94
C LEU A 216 11.83 16.10 -2.18
N SER A 217 11.22 15.66 -3.29
CA SER A 217 11.06 16.44 -4.55
C SER A 217 10.07 15.77 -5.51
N ASP A 218 9.68 16.48 -6.59
CA ASP A 218 8.84 15.93 -7.66
C ASP A 218 9.47 14.70 -8.35
N THR A 219 10.79 14.67 -8.50
CA THR A 219 11.53 13.50 -9.05
C THR A 219 11.24 12.22 -8.25
N PHE A 220 11.11 12.32 -6.93
CA PHE A 220 10.79 11.15 -6.11
C PHE A 220 9.35 10.68 -6.30
N VAL A 221 8.41 11.56 -6.66
CA VAL A 221 7.02 11.15 -6.95
C VAL A 221 7.00 10.22 -8.16
N GLU A 222 7.68 10.61 -9.23
CA GLU A 222 7.78 9.80 -10.45
C GLU A 222 8.52 8.49 -10.20
N LEU A 223 9.60 8.55 -9.41
CA LEU A 223 10.35 7.37 -9.02
C LEU A 223 9.50 6.39 -8.20
N PHE A 224 8.81 6.84 -7.15
CA PHE A 224 7.95 5.98 -6.34
C PHE A 224 6.82 5.37 -7.17
N ALA A 225 6.21 6.13 -8.09
CA ALA A 225 5.21 5.59 -9.00
C ALA A 225 5.77 4.46 -9.87
N GLU A 226 6.99 4.61 -10.41
CA GLU A 226 7.66 3.53 -11.16
C GLU A 226 7.95 2.30 -10.27
N VAL A 227 8.46 2.50 -9.05
CA VAL A 227 8.77 1.39 -8.13
C VAL A 227 7.51 0.67 -7.67
N PHE A 228 6.41 1.39 -7.43
CA PHE A 228 5.12 0.79 -7.09
C PHE A 228 4.58 -0.11 -8.20
N CYS A 229 4.85 0.20 -9.46
CA CYS A 229 4.55 -0.70 -10.58
C CYS A 229 5.39 -1.99 -10.60
N CYS A 230 6.48 -2.06 -9.83
CA CYS A 230 7.27 -3.28 -9.69
C CYS A 230 6.77 -4.22 -8.59
N LEU A 231 5.92 -3.76 -7.67
CA LEU A 231 5.42 -4.56 -6.54
C LEU A 231 4.62 -5.78 -7.01
N PRO A 232 4.91 -7.00 -6.50
CA PRO A 232 4.10 -8.20 -6.75
C PRO A 232 2.63 -8.01 -6.37
N LEU A 233 1.73 -8.69 -7.07
CA LEU A 233 0.29 -8.57 -6.87
C LEU A 233 -0.27 -9.56 -5.85
N ALA A 234 0.40 -10.70 -5.67
CA ALA A 234 -0.02 -11.74 -4.74
C ALA A 234 1.13 -12.60 -4.24
N HIS A 235 0.90 -13.29 -3.13
CA HIS A 235 1.84 -14.25 -2.55
C HIS A 235 1.14 -15.58 -2.25
N VAL A 236 1.88 -16.67 -2.32
CA VAL A 236 1.38 -18.01 -1.92
C VAL A 236 2.33 -18.63 -0.92
N ILE A 237 1.88 -18.81 0.32
CA ILE A 237 2.67 -19.40 1.41
C ILE A 237 2.48 -20.91 1.39
N ASN A 238 3.59 -21.65 1.23
CA ASN A 238 3.68 -23.11 1.22
C ASN A 238 2.65 -23.79 0.29
N LYS A 239 2.27 -23.12 -0.80
CA LYS A 239 1.24 -23.59 -1.75
C LYS A 239 -0.15 -23.77 -1.12
N LYS A 240 -0.41 -23.19 0.06
CA LYS A 240 -1.65 -23.37 0.82
C LYS A 240 -2.41 -22.10 1.10
N VAL A 241 -1.71 -21.00 1.43
CA VAL A 241 -2.36 -19.74 1.78
C VAL A 241 -2.10 -18.73 0.66
N PHE A 242 -3.16 -18.28 -0.01
CA PHE A 242 -3.09 -17.22 -1.02
C PHE A 242 -3.32 -15.87 -0.35
N VAL A 243 -2.37 -14.96 -0.50
CA VAL A 243 -2.40 -13.62 0.11
C VAL A 243 -2.48 -12.57 -0.99
N VAL A 244 -3.47 -11.70 -0.88
CA VAL A 244 -3.77 -10.64 -1.86
C VAL A 244 -4.30 -9.40 -1.14
N HIS A 245 -4.02 -8.19 -1.61
CA HIS A 245 -4.56 -6.98 -0.98
C HIS A 245 -6.10 -6.91 -1.09
N GLY A 246 -6.60 -6.84 -2.31
CA GLY A 246 -8.02 -6.78 -2.67
C GLY A 246 -8.70 -8.14 -2.50
N GLY A 247 -8.97 -8.84 -3.59
CA GLY A 247 -9.71 -10.09 -3.49
C GLY A 247 -9.70 -10.91 -4.76
N LEU A 248 -10.81 -11.63 -4.97
CA LEU A 248 -10.96 -12.56 -6.08
C LEU A 248 -11.66 -11.91 -7.28
N PHE A 249 -11.86 -12.72 -8.32
CA PHE A 249 -12.10 -12.26 -9.68
C PHE A 249 -13.56 -12.33 -10.11
N SER A 250 -13.91 -11.55 -11.13
CA SER A 250 -15.25 -11.52 -11.75
C SER A 250 -15.60 -12.79 -12.52
N VAL A 251 -14.58 -13.55 -12.93
CA VAL A 251 -14.72 -14.82 -13.64
C VAL A 251 -14.22 -15.99 -12.79
N ASP A 252 -14.80 -17.16 -12.98
CA ASP A 252 -14.32 -18.41 -12.39
C ASP A 252 -13.19 -19.02 -13.26
N GLY A 253 -12.41 -19.94 -12.69
CA GLY A 253 -11.36 -20.67 -13.41
C GLY A 253 -9.99 -19.98 -13.47
N VAL A 254 -9.84 -18.79 -12.88
CA VAL A 254 -8.53 -18.11 -12.76
C VAL A 254 -7.55 -18.98 -11.96
N LYS A 255 -6.39 -19.25 -12.55
CA LYS A 255 -5.32 -20.05 -11.97
C LYS A 255 -4.19 -19.19 -11.45
N LEU A 256 -3.40 -19.72 -10.52
CA LEU A 256 -2.17 -19.06 -10.04
C LEU A 256 -1.19 -18.72 -11.18
N SER A 257 -1.19 -19.50 -12.26
CA SER A 257 -0.40 -19.22 -13.47
C SER A 257 -0.85 -17.94 -14.17
N ASP A 258 -2.14 -17.66 -14.19
CA ASP A 258 -2.68 -16.46 -14.85
C ASP A 258 -2.24 -15.21 -14.09
N ILE A 259 -2.30 -15.26 -12.74
CA ILE A 259 -1.83 -14.18 -11.85
C ILE A 259 -0.32 -13.98 -11.99
N LYS A 260 0.45 -15.08 -12.05
CA LYS A 260 1.91 -15.03 -12.24
C LYS A 260 2.30 -14.41 -13.58
N ALA A 261 1.47 -14.57 -14.61
CA ALA A 261 1.70 -14.07 -15.97
C ALA A 261 1.23 -12.63 -16.21
N ILE A 262 0.57 -11.98 -15.23
CA ILE A 262 0.16 -10.58 -15.36
C ILE A 262 1.41 -9.71 -15.55
N ASP A 263 1.45 -8.95 -16.65
CA ASP A 263 2.39 -7.84 -16.81
C ASP A 263 1.94 -6.69 -15.92
N ARG A 264 2.58 -6.58 -14.75
CA ARG A 264 2.17 -5.66 -13.68
C ARG A 264 2.85 -4.29 -13.76
N PHE A 265 3.78 -4.09 -14.71
CA PHE A 265 4.63 -2.90 -14.79
C PHE A 265 3.88 -1.68 -15.38
N CYS A 266 2.69 -1.42 -14.86
CA CYS A 266 1.80 -0.35 -15.27
C CYS A 266 0.94 0.13 -14.08
N GLU A 267 0.28 1.27 -14.25
CA GLU A 267 -0.81 1.64 -13.33
C GLU A 267 -1.95 0.62 -13.43
N PRO A 268 -2.68 0.35 -12.32
CA PRO A 268 -3.81 -0.56 -12.36
C PRO A 268 -4.82 -0.13 -13.43
N PRO A 269 -5.22 -1.02 -14.36
CA PRO A 269 -6.24 -0.72 -15.35
C PRO A 269 -7.63 -0.55 -14.69
N GLU A 270 -8.61 -0.05 -15.45
CA GLU A 270 -10.00 0.06 -14.94
C GLU A 270 -10.69 -1.30 -14.78
N GLU A 271 -10.27 -2.33 -15.52
CA GLU A 271 -10.85 -3.67 -15.53
C GLU A 271 -9.77 -4.77 -15.65
N GLY A 272 -10.19 -6.03 -15.44
CA GLY A 272 -9.33 -7.21 -15.56
C GLY A 272 -8.66 -7.63 -14.25
N LEU A 273 -7.89 -8.72 -14.32
CA LEU A 273 -7.36 -9.40 -13.12
C LEU A 273 -6.55 -8.48 -12.20
N MET A 274 -5.71 -7.60 -12.76
CA MET A 274 -4.90 -6.67 -11.97
C MET A 274 -5.74 -5.61 -11.25
N CYS A 275 -6.85 -5.17 -11.84
CA CYS A 275 -7.79 -4.27 -11.15
C CYS A 275 -8.47 -5.03 -10.00
N GLU A 276 -9.03 -6.19 -10.30
CA GLU A 276 -9.85 -6.97 -9.36
C GLU A 276 -9.05 -7.47 -8.14
N ILE A 277 -7.80 -7.89 -8.35
CA ILE A 277 -6.90 -8.36 -7.30
C ILE A 277 -6.56 -7.25 -6.29
N LEU A 278 -6.64 -5.98 -6.70
CA LEU A 278 -6.36 -4.82 -5.85
C LEU A 278 -7.62 -4.19 -5.23
N TRP A 279 -8.80 -4.37 -5.83
CA TRP A 279 -10.00 -3.59 -5.48
C TRP A 279 -11.22 -4.38 -5.00
N SER A 280 -11.25 -5.70 -5.19
CA SER A 280 -12.46 -6.49 -4.90
C SER A 280 -12.63 -6.75 -3.40
N ASP A 281 -13.88 -6.86 -2.96
CA ASP A 281 -14.24 -7.11 -1.56
C ASP A 281 -15.09 -8.40 -1.43
N PRO A 282 -14.96 -9.14 -0.31
CA PRO A 282 -15.87 -10.24 -0.02
C PRO A 282 -17.29 -9.73 0.30
N GLN A 283 -18.32 -10.55 0.01
CA GLN A 283 -19.70 -10.31 0.45
C GLN A 283 -20.27 -11.53 1.18
N PRO A 284 -21.16 -11.34 2.18
CA PRO A 284 -21.75 -12.45 2.91
C PRO A 284 -22.58 -13.40 2.04
N GLN A 285 -23.25 -12.85 1.02
CA GLN A 285 -24.15 -13.62 0.16
C GLN A 285 -23.38 -14.35 -0.95
N PRO A 286 -23.80 -15.58 -1.35
CA PRO A 286 -23.22 -16.26 -2.49
C PRO A 286 -23.34 -15.47 -3.80
N GLY A 287 -22.47 -15.79 -4.77
CA GLY A 287 -22.43 -15.18 -6.08
C GLY A 287 -21.51 -13.96 -6.17
N ARG A 288 -21.77 -13.09 -7.14
CA ARG A 288 -21.03 -11.85 -7.38
C ARG A 288 -22.00 -10.67 -7.40
N GLY A 289 -21.53 -9.52 -6.96
CA GLY A 289 -22.30 -8.28 -6.91
C GLY A 289 -21.47 -7.08 -7.31
N PRO A 290 -22.11 -5.92 -7.56
CA PRO A 290 -21.38 -4.68 -7.79
C PRO A 290 -20.52 -4.33 -6.58
N SER A 291 -19.33 -3.79 -6.84
CA SER A 291 -18.47 -3.27 -5.77
C SER A 291 -19.09 -2.02 -5.14
N LYS A 292 -19.05 -1.94 -3.81
CA LYS A 292 -19.43 -0.73 -3.06
C LYS A 292 -18.50 0.46 -3.34
N ARG A 293 -17.32 0.19 -3.90
CA ARG A 293 -16.29 1.19 -4.26
C ARG A 293 -16.47 1.75 -5.66
N GLY A 294 -17.33 1.14 -6.48
CA GLY A 294 -17.52 1.47 -7.88
C GLY A 294 -16.37 1.03 -8.81
N VAL A 295 -15.47 0.18 -8.32
CA VAL A 295 -14.35 -0.45 -9.04
C VAL A 295 -14.09 -1.83 -8.42
N GLY A 296 -13.70 -2.82 -9.24
CA GLY A 296 -13.65 -4.23 -8.83
C GLY A 296 -15.06 -4.82 -8.66
N LEU A 297 -15.19 -5.86 -7.84
CA LEU A 297 -16.46 -6.52 -7.56
C LEU A 297 -16.63 -6.93 -6.09
N SER A 298 -17.86 -7.28 -5.74
CA SER A 298 -18.15 -8.03 -4.51
C SER A 298 -18.24 -9.52 -4.83
N PHE A 299 -17.60 -10.41 -4.05
CA PHE A 299 -17.61 -11.86 -4.30
C PHE A 299 -17.97 -12.69 -3.05
N GLY A 300 -18.80 -13.71 -3.24
CA GLY A 300 -19.32 -14.57 -2.16
C GLY A 300 -18.41 -15.73 -1.78
N GLY A 301 -18.84 -16.47 -0.74
CA GLY A 301 -18.12 -17.65 -0.24
C GLY A 301 -18.00 -18.79 -1.25
N ASP A 302 -18.95 -18.93 -2.17
CA ASP A 302 -18.91 -19.93 -3.25
C ASP A 302 -17.78 -19.62 -4.26
N VAL A 303 -17.54 -18.34 -4.56
CA VAL A 303 -16.41 -17.91 -5.41
C VAL A 303 -15.08 -18.24 -4.72
N THR A 304 -14.98 -17.96 -3.42
CA THR A 304 -13.79 -18.25 -2.62
C THR A 304 -13.50 -19.75 -2.60
N LYS A 305 -14.52 -20.56 -2.30
CA LYS A 305 -14.40 -22.01 -2.25
C LYS A 305 -13.94 -22.59 -3.60
N ARG A 306 -14.58 -22.19 -4.71
CA ARG A 306 -14.19 -22.63 -6.05
C ARG A 306 -12.74 -22.29 -6.37
N PHE A 307 -12.31 -21.04 -6.13
CA PHE A 307 -10.94 -20.62 -6.40
C PHE A 307 -9.90 -21.44 -5.61
N LEU A 308 -10.19 -21.70 -4.33
CA LEU A 308 -9.30 -22.49 -3.47
C LEU A 308 -9.21 -23.94 -3.95
N GLU A 309 -10.34 -24.59 -4.24
CA GLU A 309 -10.41 -25.95 -4.77
C GLU A 309 -9.65 -26.07 -6.10
N ASP A 310 -9.89 -25.15 -7.02
CA ASP A 310 -9.32 -25.12 -8.36
C ASP A 310 -7.79 -24.93 -8.40
N ASN A 311 -7.22 -24.40 -7.31
CA ASN A 311 -5.80 -24.09 -7.18
C ASN A 311 -5.11 -24.90 -6.05
N ASN A 312 -5.81 -25.85 -5.44
CA ASN A 312 -5.32 -26.67 -4.31
C ASN A 312 -4.85 -25.85 -3.09
N LEU A 313 -5.55 -24.76 -2.80
CA LEU A 313 -5.29 -23.87 -1.66
C LEU A 313 -6.27 -24.14 -0.52
N ASP A 314 -5.89 -23.71 0.68
CA ASP A 314 -6.67 -23.94 1.90
C ASP A 314 -7.36 -22.67 2.41
N LEU A 315 -6.75 -21.50 2.20
CA LEU A 315 -7.15 -20.21 2.77
C LEU A 315 -6.79 -19.02 1.86
N VAL A 316 -7.68 -18.02 1.78
CA VAL A 316 -7.38 -16.67 1.28
C VAL A 316 -7.16 -15.72 2.45
N VAL A 317 -6.06 -14.98 2.45
CA VAL A 317 -5.83 -13.85 3.36
C VAL A 317 -5.84 -12.57 2.54
N ARG A 318 -6.59 -11.57 3.00
CA ARG A 318 -6.70 -10.28 2.32
C ARG A 318 -6.75 -9.09 3.28
N SER A 319 -6.73 -7.85 2.77
CA SER A 319 -6.68 -6.65 3.61
C SER A 319 -7.73 -5.59 3.21
N HIS A 320 -7.39 -4.35 2.80
CA HIS A 320 -8.24 -3.35 2.10
C HIS A 320 -9.53 -2.83 2.80
N GLU A 321 -10.05 -3.54 3.79
CA GLU A 321 -11.24 -3.20 4.57
C GLU A 321 -10.87 -3.10 6.05
N VAL A 322 -11.16 -1.94 6.65
CA VAL A 322 -11.06 -1.73 8.09
C VAL A 322 -11.99 -2.70 8.81
N LYS A 323 -11.49 -3.35 9.87
CA LYS A 323 -12.27 -4.25 10.74
C LYS A 323 -12.08 -3.84 12.20
N ASP A 324 -13.14 -3.90 12.99
CA ASP A 324 -13.15 -3.42 14.39
C ASP A 324 -12.07 -4.09 15.25
N GLU A 325 -11.88 -5.40 15.12
CA GLU A 325 -10.86 -6.17 15.86
C GLU A 325 -9.53 -6.29 15.09
N GLY A 326 -9.37 -5.54 14.00
CA GLY A 326 -8.22 -5.63 13.08
C GLY A 326 -8.27 -6.82 12.13
N TYR A 327 -9.25 -7.73 12.29
CA TYR A 327 -9.47 -8.84 11.38
C TYR A 327 -10.93 -9.27 11.32
N GLU A 328 -11.28 -10.05 10.30
CA GLU A 328 -12.58 -10.75 10.21
C GLU A 328 -12.40 -12.07 9.47
N THR A 329 -12.97 -13.15 10.01
CA THR A 329 -13.02 -14.45 9.34
C THR A 329 -14.37 -14.60 8.64
N MET A 330 -14.34 -14.83 7.33
CA MET A 330 -15.51 -14.89 6.46
C MET A 330 -15.52 -16.20 5.66
N HIS A 331 -16.62 -16.42 4.92
CA HIS A 331 -16.75 -17.52 3.95
C HIS A 331 -16.40 -18.89 4.54
N ASP A 332 -17.05 -19.24 5.66
CA ASP A 332 -16.85 -20.52 6.37
C ASP A 332 -15.40 -20.79 6.77
N GLY A 333 -14.65 -19.75 7.14
CA GLY A 333 -13.24 -19.87 7.54
C GLY A 333 -12.25 -19.96 6.38
N LYS A 334 -12.71 -19.75 5.14
CA LYS A 334 -11.88 -19.81 3.93
C LYS A 334 -11.31 -18.47 3.50
N LEU A 335 -11.75 -17.37 4.13
CA LEU A 335 -11.22 -16.04 3.89
C LEU A 335 -10.99 -15.32 5.21
N ILE A 336 -9.83 -14.68 5.36
CA ILE A 336 -9.54 -13.79 6.49
C ILE A 336 -9.17 -12.43 5.95
N THR A 337 -9.88 -11.39 6.38
CA THR A 337 -9.45 -10.01 6.24
C THR A 337 -8.56 -9.65 7.43
N VAL A 338 -7.37 -9.09 7.19
CA VAL A 338 -6.44 -8.56 8.20
C VAL A 338 -6.08 -7.12 7.87
N PHE A 339 -6.13 -6.24 8.87
CA PHE A 339 -5.92 -4.81 8.75
C PHE A 339 -5.01 -4.32 9.88
N SER A 340 -3.90 -3.64 9.56
CA SER A 340 -2.82 -3.35 10.51
C SER A 340 -2.69 -1.87 10.89
N ALA A 341 -3.68 -1.03 10.55
CA ALA A 341 -3.76 0.37 10.94
C ALA A 341 -4.80 0.55 12.08
N PRO A 342 -4.39 0.44 13.36
CA PRO A 342 -5.30 0.67 14.48
C PRO A 342 -5.75 2.13 14.55
N ASN A 343 -6.95 2.38 15.10
CA ASN A 343 -7.58 3.70 15.15
C ASN A 343 -7.47 4.45 13.83
N TYR A 344 -7.86 3.79 12.74
CA TYR A 344 -7.60 4.26 11.39
C TYR A 344 -8.03 5.72 11.19
N CYS A 345 -7.12 6.51 10.60
CA CYS A 345 -7.29 7.94 10.38
C CYS A 345 -7.59 8.75 11.66
N ASP A 346 -7.16 8.27 12.82
CA ASP A 346 -7.38 8.83 14.16
C ASP A 346 -8.86 8.97 14.57
N GLN A 347 -9.76 8.22 13.92
CA GLN A 347 -11.21 8.41 14.07
C GLN A 347 -12.01 7.11 14.24
N MET A 348 -11.55 6.02 13.65
CA MET A 348 -12.35 4.79 13.57
C MET A 348 -12.39 4.00 14.88
N GLY A 349 -11.38 4.13 15.75
CA GLY A 349 -11.32 3.40 17.03
C GLY A 349 -11.13 1.89 16.91
N ASN A 350 -10.89 1.35 15.71
CA ASN A 350 -10.62 -0.06 15.48
C ASN A 350 -9.27 -0.50 16.08
N LYS A 351 -9.10 -1.80 16.33
CA LYS A 351 -7.79 -2.42 16.54
C LYS A 351 -7.10 -2.67 15.20
N GLY A 352 -5.79 -2.85 15.26
CA GLY A 352 -5.00 -3.45 14.18
C GLY A 352 -4.79 -4.93 14.48
N ALA A 353 -4.44 -5.73 13.49
CA ALA A 353 -4.01 -7.10 13.68
C ALA A 353 -2.92 -7.51 12.67
N PHE A 354 -2.19 -8.56 13.01
CA PHE A 354 -1.33 -9.31 12.09
C PHE A 354 -1.55 -10.82 12.30
N ILE A 355 -1.22 -11.63 11.30
CA ILE A 355 -1.38 -13.09 11.36
C ILE A 355 -0.01 -13.76 11.34
N ARG A 356 0.26 -14.66 12.27
CA ARG A 356 1.41 -15.57 12.23
C ARG A 356 1.00 -16.92 11.67
N PHE A 357 1.77 -17.43 10.72
CA PHE A 357 1.64 -18.78 10.19
C PHE A 357 2.86 -19.59 10.61
N ASN A 358 2.65 -20.66 11.39
CA ASN A 358 3.72 -21.57 11.80
C ASN A 358 3.69 -22.83 10.93
N ALA A 359 4.81 -23.18 10.29
CA ALA A 359 4.90 -24.39 9.47
C ALA A 359 5.19 -25.63 10.35
N PRO A 360 4.64 -26.81 10.01
CA PRO A 360 3.94 -27.13 8.76
C PRO A 360 2.43 -26.84 8.76
N ASP A 361 1.81 -26.60 9.92
CA ASP A 361 0.34 -26.59 10.04
C ASP A 361 -0.31 -25.38 9.37
N LEU A 362 0.38 -24.24 9.30
CA LEU A 362 -0.08 -22.97 8.73
C LEU A 362 -1.46 -22.55 9.25
N LYS A 363 -1.76 -22.89 10.49
CA LYS A 363 -2.96 -22.38 11.17
C LYS A 363 -2.75 -20.88 11.43
N PRO A 364 -3.74 -20.02 11.08
CA PRO A 364 -3.62 -18.59 11.33
C PRO A 364 -3.67 -18.32 12.84
N ASP A 365 -2.59 -17.77 13.38
CA ASP A 365 -2.50 -17.23 14.74
C ASP A 365 -2.61 -15.70 14.67
N ILE A 366 -3.80 -15.18 14.98
CA ILE A 366 -4.13 -13.77 14.78
C ILE A 366 -3.88 -13.01 16.07
N VAL A 367 -3.07 -11.95 15.99
CA VAL A 367 -2.73 -11.09 17.12
C VAL A 367 -3.25 -9.68 16.84
N SER A 368 -4.21 -9.24 17.66
CA SER A 368 -4.73 -7.87 17.61
C SER A 368 -3.94 -6.94 18.54
N PHE A 369 -3.81 -5.66 18.16
CA PHE A 369 -3.12 -4.62 18.90
C PHE A 369 -3.84 -3.28 18.78
N SER A 370 -3.63 -2.40 19.76
CA SER A 370 -4.22 -1.06 19.80
C SER A 370 -3.27 -0.02 19.22
N ALA A 371 -3.81 1.15 18.86
CA ALA A 371 -3.03 2.28 18.39
C ALA A 371 -2.09 2.81 19.48
N VAL A 372 -0.93 3.30 19.08
CA VAL A 372 0.00 4.01 19.96
C VAL A 372 -0.06 5.51 19.76
N VAL A 373 0.45 6.26 20.75
CA VAL A 373 0.51 7.72 20.67
C VAL A 373 1.49 8.13 19.58
N CYS A 374 1.00 8.85 18.58
CA CYS A 374 1.78 9.55 17.58
C CYS A 374 2.01 11.01 18.02
N PRO A 375 3.16 11.65 17.71
CA PRO A 375 3.35 13.08 17.93
C PRO A 375 2.19 13.90 17.35
N TYR A 376 1.58 14.74 18.18
CA TYR A 376 0.43 15.56 17.82
C TYR A 376 0.77 16.49 16.64
N TRP A 377 0.09 16.28 15.51
CA TRP A 377 -0.30 17.38 14.65
C TRP A 377 -1.82 17.33 14.52
N PRO A 378 -2.57 18.21 15.20
CA PRO A 378 -4.04 18.07 15.36
C PRO A 378 -4.86 18.11 14.07
N PHE A 379 -4.23 18.19 12.88
CA PHE A 379 -4.87 18.26 11.57
C PHE A 379 -4.12 17.56 10.40
N ALA A 380 -3.12 16.69 10.66
CA ALA A 380 -2.16 16.29 9.62
C ALA A 380 -2.63 15.27 8.59
N SER A 381 -3.51 14.31 8.95
CA SER A 381 -3.96 13.25 8.02
C SER A 381 -4.61 13.80 6.75
N LYS A 382 -5.00 15.07 6.77
CA LYS A 382 -5.66 15.78 5.67
C LYS A 382 -4.85 16.93 5.06
N LEU A 383 -3.72 17.36 5.63
CA LEU A 383 -3.03 18.58 5.19
C LEU A 383 -2.31 18.45 3.84
N LEU A 384 -1.95 17.23 3.44
CA LEU A 384 -1.21 16.94 2.21
C LEU A 384 -2.07 16.26 1.14
N ALA A 385 -3.29 15.86 1.49
CA ALA A 385 -4.28 15.31 0.58
C ALA A 385 -5.03 16.44 -0.15
N ASN A 386 -5.74 16.09 -1.23
CA ASN A 386 -6.50 17.06 -2.02
C ASN A 386 -7.54 17.79 -1.14
N SER A 387 -7.56 19.13 -1.20
CA SER A 387 -8.44 19.98 -0.39
C SER A 387 -9.92 19.57 -0.46
N LEU A 388 -10.44 19.13 -1.62
CA LEU A 388 -11.82 18.66 -1.74
C LEU A 388 -12.13 17.40 -0.97
N VAL A 389 -11.15 16.51 -0.83
CA VAL A 389 -11.33 15.25 -0.09
C VAL A 389 -11.22 15.47 1.41
N CYS A 390 -10.57 16.57 1.80
CA CYS A 390 -10.36 16.95 3.18
C CYS A 390 -11.53 17.76 3.76
N MET A 391 -12.16 18.62 2.94
CA MET A 391 -13.36 19.43 3.21
C MET A 391 -14.65 18.62 3.11
#